data_AF-A0A9E5M8Z7-F1
#
_entry.id   AF-A0A9E5M8Z7-F1
#
_cell.length_a   1.000
_cell.length_b   1.000
_cell.length_c   1.000
_cell.angle_alpha   90.00
_cell.angle_beta   90.00
_cell.angle_gamma   90.00
#
_symmetry.space_group_name_H-M   'P 1'
#
loop_
_entity.id
_entity.type
_entity.pdbx_description
1 polymer ?
#
loop_
_entity_poly.entity_id
_entity_poly.type
_entity_poly.pdbx_seq_one_letter_code
_entity_poly.pdbx_strand_id
1 'polypeptide(L)'
;MLNSMVGEWIWQRNKDQRHFFVEESFPMEWSYPNAVPHGLCYEIKRDPVPVLAPEQVASDMKYWREYIDHLKADPGFEDDIDAQRSFSKLRNTGGNIYKWRKMPEAAEQAYRQALELWPGNTETLNNFSDLLMQQNRVDELRDILAKASKADPNNGLLAMLLANCERRLALKGEVAALEGLRTANPKDPKLLQQLLGKYAEQGNREKADKLVAEASTLFPTNAEILRDA
;
A
#
# COMPACT_ATOMS: atom_id res chain seq x y z
N MET A 1 -5.62 -14.26 -23.21
CA MET A 1 -4.82 -13.11 -22.73
C MET A 1 -3.97 -12.58 -23.87
N LEU A 2 -4.02 -11.27 -24.12
CA LEU A 2 -3.11 -10.57 -25.02
C LEU A 2 -1.80 -10.25 -24.28
N ASN A 3 -0.65 -10.41 -24.92
CA ASN A 3 0.63 -10.01 -24.34
C ASN A 3 0.69 -8.48 -24.14
N SER A 4 1.21 -8.02 -22.99
CA SER A 4 1.22 -6.59 -22.63
C SER A 4 2.00 -5.71 -23.62
N MET A 5 3.12 -6.20 -24.17
CA MET A 5 3.90 -5.47 -25.17
C MET A 5 3.16 -5.37 -26.51
N VAL A 6 2.42 -6.41 -26.88
CA VAL A 6 1.55 -6.37 -28.06
C VAL A 6 0.40 -5.38 -27.83
N GLY A 7 -0.15 -5.33 -26.61
CA GLY A 7 -1.14 -4.34 -26.20
C GLY A 7 -0.63 -2.90 -26.35
N GLU A 8 0.58 -2.62 -25.86
CA GLU A 8 1.23 -1.31 -26.02
C GLU A 8 1.39 -0.95 -27.50
N TRP A 9 1.89 -1.88 -28.31
CA TRP A 9 2.10 -1.67 -29.74
C TRP A 9 0.80 -1.36 -30.49
N ILE A 10 -0.29 -2.08 -30.18
CA ILE A 10 -1.61 -1.81 -30.76
C ILE A 10 -2.09 -0.42 -30.33
N TRP A 11 -1.99 -0.08 -29.04
CA TRP A 11 -2.39 1.22 -28.52
C TRP A 11 -1.62 2.36 -29.21
N GLN A 12 -0.29 2.30 -29.26
CA GLN A 12 0.55 3.36 -29.85
C GLN A 12 0.18 3.66 -31.31
N ARG A 13 -0.22 2.64 -32.09
CA ARG A 13 -0.58 2.81 -33.51
C ARG A 13 -2.00 3.31 -33.76
N ASN A 14 -2.85 3.29 -32.75
CA ASN A 14 -4.29 3.48 -32.94
C ASN A 14 -4.90 4.51 -31.96
N LYS A 15 -4.15 4.99 -30.97
CA LYS A 15 -4.64 5.91 -29.92
C LYS A 15 -5.20 7.24 -30.43
N ASP A 16 -4.83 7.64 -31.65
CA ASP A 16 -5.37 8.84 -32.30
C ASP A 16 -6.77 8.63 -32.91
N GLN A 17 -7.20 7.37 -33.09
CA GLN A 17 -8.44 7.01 -33.79
C GLN A 17 -9.43 6.20 -32.93
N ARG A 18 -8.95 5.61 -31.83
CA ARG A 18 -9.73 4.67 -31.02
C ARG A 18 -9.51 4.89 -29.53
N HIS A 19 -10.57 4.64 -28.76
CA HIS A 19 -10.48 4.48 -27.31
C HIS A 19 -10.04 3.07 -26.97
N PHE A 20 -9.27 2.94 -25.89
CA PHE A 20 -8.75 1.68 -25.41
C PHE A 20 -9.19 1.47 -23.97
N PHE A 21 -9.86 0.35 -23.73
CA PHE A 21 -10.31 -0.08 -22.41
C PHE A 21 -9.63 -1.41 -22.08
N VAL A 22 -9.11 -1.52 -20.86
CA VAL A 22 -8.35 -2.68 -20.42
C VAL A 22 -8.94 -3.24 -19.15
N GLU A 23 -9.31 -4.51 -19.25
CA GLU A 23 -9.41 -5.42 -18.11
C GLU A 23 -8.05 -6.10 -17.95
N GLU A 24 -7.47 -6.02 -16.75
CA GLU A 24 -6.08 -6.37 -16.53
C GLU A 24 -5.93 -7.62 -15.68
N SER A 25 -5.29 -8.65 -16.24
CA SER A 25 -4.90 -9.84 -15.46
C SER A 25 -3.59 -9.63 -14.70
N PHE A 26 -2.64 -8.86 -15.25
CA PHE A 26 -1.35 -8.53 -14.64
C PHE A 26 -1.01 -7.05 -14.85
N PRO A 27 -0.41 -6.35 -13.86
CA PRO A 27 -0.06 -4.94 -13.98
C PRO A 27 0.67 -4.59 -15.28
N MET A 28 0.11 -3.64 -16.03
CA MET A 28 0.69 -3.06 -17.24
C MET A 28 1.17 -1.64 -16.94
N GLU A 29 2.25 -1.52 -16.17
CA GLU A 29 2.74 -0.23 -15.66
C GLU A 29 3.02 0.81 -16.75
N TRP A 30 3.38 0.38 -17.97
CA TRP A 30 3.57 1.28 -19.13
C TRP A 30 2.30 2.08 -19.47
N SER A 31 1.11 1.57 -19.13
CA SER A 31 -0.17 2.21 -19.43
C SER A 31 -0.62 3.20 -18.36
N TYR A 32 -0.10 3.10 -17.13
CA TYR A 32 -0.56 3.88 -15.98
C TYR A 32 -0.44 5.40 -16.12
N PRO A 33 0.58 5.96 -16.80
CA PRO A 33 0.60 7.40 -17.10
C PRO A 33 -0.65 7.89 -17.84
N ASN A 34 -1.29 7.01 -18.62
CA ASN A 34 -2.45 7.29 -19.45
C ASN A 34 -3.75 6.68 -18.88
N ALA A 35 -3.66 5.90 -17.81
CA ALA A 35 -4.79 5.15 -17.27
C ALA A 35 -5.75 6.05 -16.46
N VAL A 36 -7.03 5.93 -16.76
CA VAL A 36 -8.14 6.53 -16.01
C VAL A 36 -9.13 5.42 -15.63
N PRO A 37 -9.47 5.24 -14.34
CA PRO A 37 -10.47 4.26 -13.94
C PRO A 37 -11.80 4.43 -14.68
N HIS A 38 -12.39 3.32 -15.12
CA HIS A 38 -13.61 3.28 -15.93
C HIS A 38 -14.49 2.07 -15.56
N GLY A 39 -14.89 2.02 -14.28
CA GLY A 39 -15.68 0.94 -13.73
C GLY A 39 -14.91 -0.38 -13.62
N LEU A 40 -15.39 -1.44 -14.27
CA LEU A 40 -14.74 -2.77 -14.29
C LEU A 40 -13.42 -2.82 -15.07
N CYS A 41 -13.06 -1.75 -15.75
CA CYS A 41 -11.85 -1.62 -16.54
C CYS A 41 -11.22 -0.24 -16.30
N TYR A 42 -10.09 0.04 -16.95
CA TYR A 42 -9.60 1.41 -17.08
C TYR A 42 -9.43 1.78 -18.55
N GLU A 43 -9.58 3.07 -18.85
CA GLU A 43 -9.30 3.62 -20.17
C GLU A 43 -7.84 4.06 -20.26
N ILE A 44 -7.15 3.69 -21.34
CA ILE A 44 -5.83 4.23 -21.68
C ILE A 44 -6.04 5.45 -22.59
N LYS A 45 -5.97 6.65 -22.00
CA LYS A 45 -6.12 7.91 -22.73
C LYS A 45 -5.01 8.10 -23.76
N ARG A 46 -5.30 8.81 -24.84
CA ARG A 46 -4.31 9.17 -25.88
C ARG A 46 -3.10 9.89 -25.28
N ASP A 47 -3.36 10.92 -24.50
CA ASP A 47 -2.36 11.77 -23.87
C ASP A 47 -2.19 11.40 -22.39
N PRO A 48 -0.97 11.55 -21.83
CA PRO A 48 -0.74 11.28 -20.42
C PRO A 48 -1.66 12.11 -19.53
N VAL A 49 -2.18 11.47 -18.48
CA VAL A 49 -2.98 12.10 -17.44
C VAL A 49 -2.11 12.16 -16.21
N PRO A 50 -1.39 13.25 -15.92
CA PRO A 50 -0.45 13.29 -14.80
C PRO A 50 -1.17 13.25 -13.44
N VAL A 51 -2.35 13.87 -13.35
CA VAL A 51 -3.18 13.93 -12.13
C VAL A 51 -4.61 13.55 -12.51
N LEU A 52 -5.22 12.67 -11.72
CA LEU A 52 -6.65 12.39 -11.83
C LEU A 52 -7.43 13.51 -11.15
N ALA A 53 -8.43 14.07 -11.86
CA ALA A 53 -9.28 15.10 -11.30
C ALA A 53 -10.10 14.54 -10.12
N PRO A 54 -10.38 15.33 -9.06
CA PRO A 54 -11.18 14.89 -7.93
C PRO A 54 -12.53 14.28 -8.32
N GLU A 55 -13.15 14.80 -9.38
CA GLU A 55 -14.43 14.32 -9.92
C GLU A 55 -14.30 12.92 -10.54
N GLN A 56 -13.17 12.61 -11.18
CA GLN A 56 -12.89 11.28 -11.72
C GLN A 56 -12.73 10.26 -10.60
N VAL A 57 -12.00 10.62 -9.54
CA VAL A 57 -11.85 9.77 -8.35
C VAL A 57 -13.20 9.57 -7.66
N ALA A 58 -13.98 10.65 -7.46
CA ALA A 58 -15.29 10.57 -6.84
C ALA A 58 -16.26 9.70 -7.66
N SER A 59 -16.22 9.81 -8.99
CA SER A 59 -17.04 8.98 -9.88
C SER A 59 -16.66 7.50 -9.80
N ASP A 60 -15.36 7.17 -9.77
CA ASP A 60 -14.88 5.79 -9.59
C ASP A 60 -15.32 5.23 -8.23
N MET A 61 -15.16 6.01 -7.15
CA MET A 61 -15.57 5.59 -5.81
C MET A 61 -17.08 5.38 -5.69
N LYS A 62 -17.87 6.25 -6.32
CA LYS A 62 -19.32 6.11 -6.39
C LYS A 62 -19.73 4.86 -7.16
N TYR A 63 -19.16 4.66 -8.35
CA TYR A 63 -19.42 3.48 -9.17
C TYR A 63 -19.16 2.19 -8.38
N TRP A 64 -17.98 2.05 -7.77
CA TRP A 64 -17.63 0.83 -7.08
C TRP A 64 -18.46 0.59 -5.83
N ARG A 65 -18.87 1.65 -5.11
CA ARG A 65 -19.81 1.52 -4.00
C ARG A 65 -21.14 0.94 -4.47
N GLU A 66 -21.76 1.57 -5.47
CA GLU A 66 -23.05 1.13 -6.02
C GLU A 66 -22.96 -0.27 -6.63
N TYR A 67 -21.84 -0.59 -7.28
CA TYR A 67 -21.61 -1.89 -7.89
C TYR A 67 -21.42 -3.00 -6.85
N ILE A 68 -20.66 -2.74 -5.78
CA ILE A 68 -20.50 -3.69 -4.66
C ILE A 68 -21.84 -3.92 -3.96
N ASP A 69 -22.61 -2.85 -3.70
CA ASP A 69 -23.94 -2.96 -3.10
C ASP A 69 -24.87 -3.81 -3.98
N HIS A 70 -24.82 -3.61 -5.30
CA HIS A 70 -25.57 -4.43 -6.26
C HIS A 70 -25.16 -5.91 -6.24
N LEU A 71 -23.85 -6.20 -6.26
CA LEU A 71 -23.34 -7.58 -6.19
C LEU A 71 -23.77 -8.26 -4.89
N LYS A 72 -23.64 -7.58 -3.75
CA LYS A 72 -23.99 -8.14 -2.44
C LYS A 72 -25.50 -8.25 -2.21
N ALA A 73 -26.32 -7.55 -3.00
CA ALA A 73 -27.77 -7.72 -2.99
C ALA A 73 -28.22 -8.97 -3.75
N ASP A 74 -27.38 -9.55 -4.61
CA ASP A 74 -27.64 -10.84 -5.27
C ASP A 74 -27.31 -11.99 -4.30
N PRO A 75 -28.31 -12.80 -3.88
CA PRO A 75 -28.06 -13.95 -3.01
C PRO A 75 -27.07 -14.96 -3.59
N GLY A 76 -26.94 -15.05 -4.92
CA GLY A 76 -26.00 -15.95 -5.58
C GLY A 76 -24.54 -15.51 -5.46
N PHE A 77 -24.27 -14.24 -5.17
CA PHE A 77 -22.90 -13.72 -5.15
C PHE A 77 -22.08 -14.24 -3.97
N GLU A 78 -22.70 -14.49 -2.81
CA GLU A 78 -22.01 -14.98 -1.61
C GLU A 78 -21.41 -16.39 -1.82
N ASP A 79 -22.06 -17.23 -2.64
CA ASP A 79 -21.60 -18.57 -2.97
C ASP A 79 -20.74 -18.62 -4.25
N ASP A 80 -20.78 -17.56 -5.08
CA ASP A 80 -19.98 -17.46 -6.31
C ASP A 80 -18.57 -16.93 -6.03
N ILE A 81 -17.71 -17.87 -5.62
CA ILE A 81 -16.29 -17.60 -5.32
C ILE A 81 -15.54 -17.05 -6.55
N ASP A 82 -15.90 -17.49 -7.77
CA ASP A 82 -15.23 -17.06 -8.99
C ASP A 82 -15.58 -15.61 -9.32
N ALA A 83 -16.84 -15.21 -9.13
CA ALA A 83 -17.26 -13.81 -9.22
C ALA A 83 -16.57 -12.95 -8.16
N GLN A 84 -16.57 -13.37 -6.90
CA GLN A 84 -15.90 -12.65 -5.80
C GLN A 84 -14.42 -12.39 -6.11
N ARG A 85 -13.69 -13.43 -6.54
CA ARG A 85 -12.27 -13.31 -6.92
C ARG A 85 -12.07 -12.38 -8.10
N SER A 86 -12.92 -12.50 -9.13
CA SER A 86 -12.82 -11.70 -10.34
C SER A 86 -13.06 -10.22 -10.05
N PHE A 87 -14.17 -9.86 -9.40
CA PHE A 87 -14.47 -8.45 -9.10
C PHE A 87 -13.48 -7.84 -8.10
N SER A 88 -13.01 -8.62 -7.12
CA SER A 88 -11.95 -8.19 -6.21
C SER A 88 -10.65 -7.86 -6.97
N LYS A 89 -10.26 -8.71 -7.93
CA LYS A 89 -9.09 -8.48 -8.80
C LYS A 89 -9.25 -7.21 -9.64
N LEU A 90 -10.42 -6.97 -10.22
CA LEU A 90 -10.70 -5.76 -10.99
C LEU A 90 -10.59 -4.50 -10.12
N ARG A 91 -11.12 -4.53 -8.89
CA ARG A 91 -11.01 -3.39 -7.98
C ARG A 91 -9.56 -3.14 -7.54
N ASN A 92 -8.77 -4.21 -7.35
CA ASN A 92 -7.34 -4.10 -7.05
C ASN A 92 -6.55 -3.37 -8.14
N THR A 93 -6.87 -3.58 -9.42
CA THR A 93 -6.25 -2.80 -10.52
C THR A 93 -6.49 -1.29 -10.36
N GLY A 94 -7.70 -0.87 -9.97
CA GLY A 94 -7.97 0.53 -9.62
C GLY A 94 -7.08 1.02 -8.47
N GLY A 95 -6.91 0.21 -7.42
CA GLY A 95 -5.99 0.50 -6.32
C GLY A 95 -4.53 0.66 -6.78
N ASN A 96 -4.07 -0.18 -7.71
CA ASN A 96 -2.72 -0.09 -8.27
C ASN A 96 -2.50 1.18 -9.08
N ILE A 97 -3.50 1.62 -9.85
CA ILE A 97 -3.46 2.90 -10.57
C ILE A 97 -3.30 4.04 -9.55
N TYR A 98 -4.09 4.07 -8.47
CA TYR A 98 -3.95 5.09 -7.42
C TYR A 98 -2.60 5.01 -6.67
N LYS A 99 -2.11 3.81 -6.35
CA LYS A 99 -0.81 3.59 -5.71
C LYS A 99 0.33 4.13 -6.58
N TRP A 100 0.32 3.84 -7.89
CA TRP A 100 1.30 4.35 -8.85
C TRP A 100 1.29 5.89 -8.89
N ARG A 101 0.10 6.48 -8.85
CA ARG A 101 -0.12 7.95 -8.83
C ARG A 101 0.19 8.62 -7.49
N LYS A 102 0.64 7.88 -6.49
CA LYS A 102 0.88 8.39 -5.13
C LYS A 102 -0.38 9.05 -4.52
N MET A 103 -1.54 8.43 -4.74
CA MET A 103 -2.83 8.82 -4.16
C MET A 103 -3.22 7.81 -3.06
N PRO A 104 -2.57 7.85 -1.88
CA PRO A 104 -2.66 6.77 -0.90
C PRO A 104 -4.07 6.59 -0.34
N GLU A 105 -4.85 7.65 -0.18
CA GLU A 105 -6.23 7.57 0.32
C GLU A 105 -7.14 6.85 -0.67
N ALA A 106 -7.03 7.16 -1.96
CA ALA A 106 -7.81 6.51 -3.00
C ALA A 106 -7.38 5.04 -3.20
N ALA A 107 -6.07 4.77 -3.14
CA ALA A 107 -5.53 3.41 -3.21
C ALA A 107 -6.04 2.54 -2.06
N GLU A 108 -5.98 3.06 -0.83
CA GLU A 108 -6.50 2.38 0.34
C GLU A 108 -7.99 2.05 0.22
N GLN A 109 -8.83 3.02 -0.17
CA GLN A 109 -10.26 2.78 -0.33
C GLN A 109 -10.53 1.71 -1.40
N ALA A 110 -9.78 1.73 -2.50
CA ALA A 110 -9.87 0.70 -3.52
C ALA A 110 -9.47 -0.69 -3.01
N TYR A 111 -8.37 -0.79 -2.26
CA TYR A 111 -7.95 -2.07 -1.69
C TYR A 111 -8.93 -2.59 -0.64
N ARG A 112 -9.53 -1.72 0.18
CA ARG A 112 -10.60 -2.13 1.11
C ARG A 112 -11.82 -2.67 0.38
N GLN A 113 -12.26 -1.99 -0.67
CA GLN A 113 -13.36 -2.46 -1.52
C GLN A 113 -13.04 -3.80 -2.21
N ALA A 114 -11.80 -3.99 -2.66
CA ALA A 114 -11.36 -5.28 -3.20
C ALA A 114 -11.39 -6.39 -2.14
N LEU A 115 -10.95 -6.12 -0.91
CA LEU A 115 -11.00 -7.09 0.19
C LEU A 115 -12.40 -7.31 0.75
N GLU A 116 -13.32 -6.36 0.56
CA GLU A 116 -14.74 -6.56 0.85
C GLU A 116 -15.36 -7.58 -0.11
N LEU A 117 -14.98 -7.52 -1.39
CA LEU A 117 -15.43 -8.48 -2.41
C LEU A 117 -14.80 -9.87 -2.21
N TRP A 118 -13.51 -9.92 -1.85
CA TRP A 118 -12.82 -11.18 -1.54
C TRP A 118 -11.70 -10.95 -0.50
N PRO A 119 -11.91 -11.34 0.77
CA PRO A 119 -10.91 -11.15 1.83
C PRO A 119 -9.59 -11.89 1.60
N GLY A 120 -9.62 -12.96 0.79
CA GLY A 120 -8.45 -13.78 0.46
C GLY A 120 -7.66 -13.29 -0.76
N ASN A 121 -7.88 -12.08 -1.26
CA ASN A 121 -7.16 -11.57 -2.43
C ASN A 121 -5.70 -11.26 -2.05
N THR A 122 -4.81 -12.23 -2.25
CA THR A 122 -3.41 -12.14 -1.83
C THR A 122 -2.62 -11.04 -2.53
N GLU A 123 -2.96 -10.71 -3.77
CA GLU A 123 -2.35 -9.58 -4.48
C GLU A 123 -2.75 -8.25 -3.85
N THR A 124 -4.04 -8.10 -3.53
CA THR A 124 -4.54 -6.92 -2.81
C THR A 124 -3.91 -6.82 -1.43
N LEU A 125 -3.85 -7.93 -0.69
CA LEU A 125 -3.23 -7.98 0.63
C LEU A 125 -1.75 -7.57 0.56
N ASN A 126 -1.00 -8.05 -0.43
CA ASN A 126 0.39 -7.64 -0.65
C ASN A 126 0.49 -6.13 -0.95
N ASN A 127 -0.30 -5.63 -1.89
CA ASN A 127 -0.26 -4.22 -2.30
C ASN A 127 -0.68 -3.27 -1.18
N PHE A 128 -1.68 -3.66 -0.40
CA PHE A 128 -2.19 -2.89 0.73
C PHE A 128 -1.25 -2.98 1.96
N SER A 129 -0.56 -4.11 2.15
CA SER A 129 0.48 -4.26 3.17
C SER A 129 1.57 -3.22 3.00
N ASP A 130 2.09 -3.05 1.79
CA ASP A 130 3.10 -2.02 1.51
C ASP A 130 2.61 -0.62 1.89
N LEU A 131 1.35 -0.31 1.56
CA LEU A 131 0.76 1.00 1.81
C LEU A 131 0.59 1.27 3.32
N LEU A 132 0.04 0.31 4.06
CA LEU A 132 -0.13 0.44 5.52
C LEU A 132 1.22 0.48 6.25
N MET A 133 2.21 -0.26 5.77
CA MET A 133 3.58 -0.21 6.30
C MET A 133 4.21 1.17 6.12
N GLN A 134 4.05 1.79 4.93
CA GLN A 134 4.53 3.15 4.66
C GLN A 134 3.82 4.20 5.54
N GLN A 135 2.54 4.01 5.84
CA GLN A 135 1.76 4.86 6.73
C GLN A 135 1.96 4.53 8.22
N ASN A 136 2.83 3.58 8.56
CA ASN A 136 3.07 3.11 9.94
C ASN A 136 1.81 2.58 10.67
N ARG A 137 0.81 2.12 9.91
CA ARG A 137 -0.45 1.53 10.40
C ARG A 137 -0.35 0.01 10.53
N VAL A 138 0.71 -0.43 11.19
CA VAL A 138 1.12 -1.84 11.26
C VAL A 138 0.17 -2.67 12.13
N ASP A 139 -0.40 -2.06 13.18
CA ASP A 139 -1.37 -2.74 14.05
C ASP A 139 -2.62 -3.17 13.28
N GLU A 140 -3.14 -2.28 12.41
CA GLU A 140 -4.28 -2.60 11.55
C GLU A 140 -3.92 -3.67 10.52
N LEU A 141 -2.74 -3.56 9.92
CA LEU A 141 -2.26 -4.54 8.96
C LEU A 141 -2.21 -5.94 9.57
N ARG A 142 -1.74 -6.07 10.83
CA ARG A 142 -1.73 -7.35 11.54
C ARG A 142 -3.12 -7.96 11.62
N ASP A 143 -4.14 -7.17 11.97
CA ASP A 143 -5.49 -7.68 12.13
C ASP A 143 -6.09 -8.16 10.79
N ILE A 144 -5.77 -7.47 9.69
CA ILE A 144 -6.16 -7.87 8.33
C ILE A 144 -5.47 -9.19 7.95
N LEU A 145 -4.14 -9.26 8.09
CA LEU A 145 -3.35 -10.43 7.71
C LEU A 145 -3.65 -11.66 8.57
N ALA A 146 -3.92 -11.47 9.87
CA ALA A 146 -4.29 -12.56 10.77
C ALA A 146 -5.62 -13.23 10.35
N LYS A 147 -6.61 -12.43 9.93
CA LYS A 147 -7.88 -12.95 9.38
C LYS A 147 -7.64 -13.73 8.08
N ALA A 148 -6.87 -13.16 7.15
CA ALA A 148 -6.56 -13.82 5.88
C ALA A 148 -5.75 -15.12 6.08
N SER A 149 -4.74 -15.11 6.95
CA SER A 149 -3.92 -16.28 7.26
C SER A 149 -4.71 -17.39 7.97
N LYS A 150 -5.76 -17.06 8.73
CA LYS A 150 -6.66 -18.07 9.30
C LYS A 150 -7.49 -18.77 8.21
N ALA A 151 -7.87 -18.04 7.17
CA ALA A 151 -8.63 -18.58 6.05
C ALA A 151 -7.77 -19.44 5.11
N ASP A 152 -6.50 -19.07 4.91
CA ASP A 152 -5.54 -19.84 4.12
C ASP A 152 -4.19 -20.01 4.86
N PRO A 153 -4.11 -20.96 5.82
CA PRO A 153 -2.92 -21.15 6.66
C PRO A 153 -1.66 -21.60 5.92
N ASN A 154 -1.80 -22.16 4.71
CA ASN A 154 -0.69 -22.70 3.93
C ASN A 154 -0.16 -21.72 2.88
N ASN A 155 -0.63 -20.47 2.91
CA ASN A 155 -0.21 -19.44 1.98
C ASN A 155 1.15 -18.85 2.37
N GLY A 156 2.21 -19.23 1.66
CA GLY A 156 3.56 -18.72 1.94
C GLY A 156 3.69 -17.20 1.84
N LEU A 157 2.94 -16.54 0.95
CA LEU A 157 2.94 -15.08 0.84
C LEU A 157 2.31 -14.44 2.08
N LEU A 158 1.17 -14.94 2.57
CA LEU A 158 0.54 -14.41 3.78
C LEU A 158 1.43 -14.62 5.01
N ALA A 159 2.05 -15.79 5.14
CA ALA A 159 3.01 -16.06 6.21
C ALA A 159 4.19 -15.07 6.18
N MET A 160 4.74 -14.79 4.99
CA MET A 160 5.80 -13.80 4.82
C MET A 160 5.34 -12.38 5.18
N LEU A 161 4.16 -11.95 4.71
CA LEU A 161 3.61 -10.63 5.01
C LEU A 161 3.35 -10.45 6.51
N LEU A 162 2.81 -11.47 7.18
CA LEU A 162 2.58 -11.45 8.62
C LEU A 162 3.90 -11.40 9.38
N ALA A 163 4.91 -12.19 8.99
CA ALA A 163 6.24 -12.13 9.60
C ALA A 163 6.89 -10.73 9.44
N ASN A 164 6.72 -10.08 8.29
CA ASN A 164 7.17 -8.69 8.10
C ASN A 164 6.43 -7.72 9.02
N CYS A 165 5.12 -7.90 9.17
CA CYS A 165 4.26 -7.14 10.08
C CYS A 165 4.71 -7.26 11.53
N GLU A 166 4.92 -8.49 12.02
CA GLU A 166 5.36 -8.74 13.40
C GLU A 166 6.75 -8.17 13.68
N ARG A 167 7.70 -8.28 12.73
CA ARG A 167 9.02 -7.63 12.88
C ARG A 167 8.90 -6.11 13.04
N ARG A 168 8.02 -5.48 12.26
CA ARG A 168 7.81 -4.03 12.33
C ARG A 168 7.11 -3.61 13.64
N LEU A 169 6.20 -4.43 14.16
CA LEU A 169 5.58 -4.21 15.48
C LEU A 169 6.58 -4.36 16.63
N ALA A 170 7.44 -5.37 16.59
CA ALA A 170 8.51 -5.56 17.57
C ALA A 170 9.42 -4.34 17.62
N LEU A 171 9.89 -3.86 16.45
CA LEU A 171 10.69 -2.64 16.35
C LEU A 171 9.96 -1.40 16.90
N LYS A 172 8.66 -1.26 16.63
CA LYS A 172 7.83 -0.16 17.17
C LYS A 172 7.76 -0.23 18.71
N GLY A 173 7.61 -1.42 19.27
CA GLY A 173 7.60 -1.65 20.72
C GLY A 173 8.95 -1.35 21.38
N GLU A 174 10.05 -1.78 20.76
CA GLU A 174 11.42 -1.47 21.22
C GLU A 174 11.68 0.03 21.24
N VAL A 175 11.32 0.75 20.16
CA VAL A 175 11.44 2.21 20.10
C VAL A 175 10.64 2.86 21.22
N ALA A 176 9.38 2.46 21.43
CA ALA A 176 8.53 3.03 22.47
C ALA A 176 9.10 2.78 23.89
N ALA A 177 9.67 1.60 24.14
CA ALA A 177 10.31 1.29 25.41
C ALA A 177 11.56 2.16 25.65
N LEU A 178 12.41 2.33 24.64
CA LEU A 178 13.59 3.18 24.73
C LEU A 178 13.23 4.67 24.87
N GLU A 179 12.20 5.15 24.17
CA GLU A 179 11.66 6.50 24.34
C GLU A 179 11.16 6.71 25.78
N GLY A 180 10.47 5.71 26.34
CA GLY A 180 10.03 5.71 27.74
C GLY A 180 11.19 5.81 28.73
N LEU A 181 12.23 4.99 28.57
CA LEU A 181 13.43 5.04 29.42
C LEU A 181 14.15 6.39 29.35
N ARG A 182 14.13 7.03 28.17
CA ARG A 182 14.79 8.31 27.94
C ARG A 182 14.14 9.44 28.73
N THR A 183 12.84 9.35 29.04
CA THR A 183 12.18 10.35 29.89
C THR A 183 12.82 10.44 31.29
N ALA A 184 13.32 9.32 31.83
CA ALA A 184 14.01 9.27 33.12
C ALA A 184 15.51 9.57 33.00
N ASN A 185 16.15 9.18 31.89
CA ASN A 185 17.59 9.30 31.67
C ASN A 185 17.93 10.06 30.38
N PRO A 186 17.59 11.36 30.27
CA PRO A 186 17.66 12.10 29.00
C PRO A 186 19.10 12.33 28.50
N LYS A 187 20.11 12.21 29.38
CA LYS A 187 21.53 12.40 29.07
C LYS A 187 22.34 11.11 29.17
N ASP A 188 21.74 9.95 28.92
CA ASP A 188 22.49 8.70 28.80
C ASP A 188 22.96 8.49 27.35
N PRO A 189 24.28 8.60 27.06
CA PRO A 189 24.84 8.37 25.73
C PRO A 189 24.44 7.05 25.07
N LYS A 190 24.40 5.96 25.85
CA LYS A 190 24.12 4.62 25.31
C LYS A 190 22.68 4.53 24.85
N LEU A 191 21.77 5.13 25.61
CA LEU A 191 20.35 5.16 25.27
C LEU A 191 20.09 5.99 24.02
N LEU A 192 20.79 7.13 23.85
CA LEU A 192 20.70 7.93 22.63
C LEU A 192 21.23 7.16 21.41
N GLN A 193 22.36 6.46 21.54
CA GLN A 193 22.91 5.65 20.45
C GLN A 193 21.97 4.50 20.06
N GLN A 194 21.39 3.81 21.05
CA GLN A 194 20.40 2.75 20.81
C GLN A 194 19.15 3.29 20.10
N LEU A 195 18.61 4.42 20.55
CA LEU A 195 17.46 5.07 19.90
C LEU A 195 17.79 5.51 18.47
N LEU A 196 18.98 6.07 18.24
CA LEU A 196 19.41 6.48 16.91
C LEU A 196 19.47 5.28 15.95
N GLY A 197 20.09 4.18 16.40
CA GLY A 197 20.12 2.93 15.63
C GLY A 197 18.72 2.39 15.33
N LYS A 198 17.80 2.46 16.30
CA LYS A 198 16.42 2.00 16.12
C LYS A 198 15.59 2.91 15.22
N TYR A 199 15.78 4.23 15.29
CA TYR A 199 15.17 5.16 14.33
C TYR A 199 15.69 4.94 12.91
N ALA A 200 16.98 4.67 12.75
CA ALA A 200 17.57 4.30 11.46
C ALA A 200 16.98 2.99 10.92
N GLU A 201 16.88 1.95 11.76
CA GLU A 201 16.23 0.67 11.42
C GLU A 201 14.75 0.84 11.05
N GLN A 202 14.04 1.74 11.74
CA GLN A 202 12.64 2.09 11.43
C GLN A 202 12.50 2.92 10.15
N GLY A 203 13.59 3.50 9.64
CA GLY A 203 13.58 4.48 8.56
C GLY A 203 13.03 5.85 8.97
N ASN A 204 12.90 6.12 10.27
CA ASN A 204 12.38 7.37 10.82
C ASN A 204 13.47 8.44 10.87
N ARG A 205 13.83 8.96 9.68
CA ARG A 205 14.89 9.97 9.52
C ARG A 205 14.64 11.22 10.33
N GLU A 206 13.39 11.69 10.40
CA GLU A 206 13.04 12.90 11.15
C GLU A 206 13.40 12.78 12.64
N LYS A 207 13.04 11.64 13.28
CA LYS A 207 13.41 11.41 14.67
C LYS A 207 14.91 11.17 14.86
N ALA A 208 15.56 10.51 13.91
CA ALA A 208 17.01 10.31 13.91
C ALA A 208 17.76 11.65 13.86
N ASP A 209 17.43 12.53 12.92
CA ASP A 209 18.07 13.83 12.72
C ASP A 209 17.86 14.75 13.93
N LYS A 210 16.64 14.76 14.50
CA LYS A 210 16.35 15.49 15.74
C LYS A 210 17.19 14.99 16.90
N LEU A 211 17.33 13.67 17.03
CA LEU A 211 18.10 13.05 18.10
C LEU A 211 19.59 13.36 17.97
N VAL A 212 20.11 13.35 16.74
CA VAL A 212 21.49 13.72 16.40
C VAL A 212 21.79 15.17 16.78
N ALA A 213 20.92 16.11 16.40
CA ALA A 213 21.08 17.51 16.71
C ALA A 213 21.09 17.75 18.23
N GLU A 214 20.17 17.10 18.96
CA GLU A 214 20.12 17.16 20.42
C GLU A 214 21.38 16.55 21.05
N ALA A 215 21.80 15.37 20.61
CA ALA A 215 22.97 14.70 21.12
C ALA A 215 24.25 15.53 20.93
N SER A 216 24.37 16.24 19.79
CA SER A 216 25.48 17.16 19.51
C SER A 216 25.53 18.35 20.46
N THR A 217 24.37 18.84 20.93
CA THR A 217 24.29 19.92 21.92
C THR A 217 24.55 19.43 23.35
N LEU A 218 24.09 18.22 23.69
CA LEU A 218 24.28 17.63 25.01
C LEU A 218 25.71 17.14 25.23
N PHE A 219 26.38 16.71 24.16
CA PHE A 219 27.72 16.11 24.20
C PHE A 219 28.67 16.71 23.15
N PRO A 220 28.97 18.02 23.21
CA PRO A 220 29.72 18.73 22.17
C PRO A 220 31.18 18.26 22.00
N THR A 221 31.69 17.46 22.93
CA THR A 221 33.07 16.92 22.90
C THR A 221 33.11 15.39 22.88
N ASN A 222 31.97 14.69 22.81
CA ASN A 222 31.95 13.23 22.81
C ASN A 222 32.03 12.69 21.37
N ALA A 223 33.25 12.34 20.95
CA ALA A 223 33.52 11.85 19.62
C ALA A 223 32.74 10.57 19.24
N GLU A 224 32.35 9.72 20.20
CA GLU A 224 31.55 8.52 19.90
C GLU A 224 30.12 8.86 19.50
N ILE A 225 29.53 9.90 20.11
CA ILE A 225 28.18 10.37 19.81
C ILE A 225 28.15 11.26 18.55
N LEU A 226 29.22 12.02 18.32
CA LEU A 226 29.36 12.93 17.19
C LEU A 226 29.80 12.25 15.88
N ARG A 227 30.22 10.98 15.91
CA ARG A 227 30.65 10.25 14.71
C ARG A 227 29.48 9.78 13.84
N ASP A 228 28.34 9.53 14.48
CA ASP A 228 27.10 9.06 13.84
C ASP A 228 26.05 10.19 13.69
N ALA A 229 26.46 11.43 14.00
CA ALA A 229 25.73 12.69 13.84
C ALA A 229 26.02 13.34 12.47
#